data_AF-A0AAV5K6F8-F1
#
_entry.id   AF-A0AAV5K6F8-F1
#
_cell.length_a   1.000
_cell.length_b   1.000
_cell.length_c   1.000
_cell.angle_alpha   90.00
_cell.angle_beta   90.00
_cell.angle_gamma   90.00
#
_symmetry.space_group_name_H-M   'P 1'
#
loop_
_entity.id
_entity.type
_entity.pdbx_description
1 polymer ?
#
loop_
_entity_poly.entity_id
_entity_poly.type
_entity_poly.pdbx_seq_one_letter_code
_entity_poly.pdbx_strand_id
1 'polypeptide(L)'
;MERKRDINWHTEACCRVHDQEGKKGQQALDEAVPLQHPVKVHEAMRYSLLAGGKRIRPLLCIASCELMGGKETLAIPMACTVEMIHTASLISDDLPCMDNDDLTRGKPTSHNVYGEKFAVLAGYINMHKNKTARLLEASAVCGAIIGGGSDEDVERARSYARRIGLLFQVVDDILDVSMSSEVLEKTYGQKGLGE
;
A
#
# COMPACT_ATOMS: atom_id res chain seq x y z
N MET A 1 19.74 -21.98 33.18
CA MET A 1 20.18 -21.20 32.01
C MET A 1 18.95 -20.71 31.25
N GLU A 2 18.44 -19.55 31.64
CA GLU A 2 17.30 -18.92 30.95
C GLU A 2 17.81 -18.21 29.70
N ARG A 3 17.29 -18.60 28.53
CA ARG A 3 17.47 -17.86 27.28
C ARG A 3 16.69 -16.55 27.37
N LYS A 4 17.35 -15.45 27.73
CA LYS A 4 16.88 -14.11 27.37
C LYS A 4 16.87 -14.04 25.85
N ARG A 5 15.70 -14.19 25.22
CA ARG A 5 15.53 -13.94 23.78
C ARG A 5 15.58 -12.44 23.59
N ASP A 6 16.66 -11.95 23.00
CA ASP A 6 16.84 -10.55 22.65
C ASP A 6 15.71 -10.10 21.69
N ILE A 7 15.00 -9.04 22.06
CA ILE A 7 13.94 -8.42 21.24
C ILE A 7 14.50 -7.93 19.90
N ASN A 8 15.78 -7.59 19.86
CA ASN A 8 16.47 -7.14 18.65
C ASN A 8 16.54 -8.24 17.58
N TRP A 9 16.72 -9.50 17.97
CA TRP A 9 16.88 -10.59 17.00
C TRP A 9 15.62 -10.80 16.15
N HIS A 10 14.44 -10.72 16.75
CA HIS A 10 13.17 -10.86 16.03
C HIS A 10 12.93 -9.69 15.07
N THR A 11 13.32 -8.48 15.49
CA THR A 11 13.21 -7.28 14.65
C THR A 11 14.16 -7.35 13.46
N GLU A 12 15.44 -7.69 13.69
CA GLU A 12 16.43 -7.85 12.62
C GLU A 12 16.13 -9.01 11.67
N ALA A 13 15.57 -10.11 12.17
CA ALA A 13 15.09 -11.20 11.33
C ALA A 13 13.92 -10.75 10.45
N CYS A 14 12.96 -10.01 11.02
CA CYS A 14 11.81 -9.48 10.29
C CYS A 14 12.23 -8.46 9.20
N CYS A 15 13.16 -7.55 9.52
CA CYS A 15 13.74 -6.62 8.55
C CYS A 15 14.46 -7.35 7.40
N ARG A 16 15.19 -8.44 7.69
CA ARG A 16 15.85 -9.22 6.63
C ARG A 16 14.87 -9.90 5.68
N VAL A 17 13.79 -10.49 6.21
CA VAL A 17 12.72 -11.08 5.39
C VAL A 17 12.06 -9.99 4.55
N HIS A 18 11.75 -8.86 5.16
CA HIS A 18 11.18 -7.70 4.48
C HIS A 18 12.09 -7.21 3.32
N ASP A 19 13.40 -7.14 3.53
CA ASP A 19 14.35 -6.74 2.49
C ASP A 19 14.50 -7.77 1.37
N GLN A 20 14.48 -9.06 1.70
CA GLN A 20 14.58 -10.14 0.70
C GLN A 20 13.33 -10.21 -0.17
N GLU A 21 12.15 -10.27 0.44
CA GLU A 21 10.87 -10.34 -0.26
C GLU A 21 10.53 -9.02 -0.95
N GLY A 22 10.91 -7.89 -0.35
CA GLY A 22 10.80 -6.56 -0.95
C GLY A 22 11.61 -6.44 -2.25
N LYS A 23 12.83 -6.99 -2.30
CA LYS A 23 13.66 -7.02 -3.53
C LYS A 23 13.04 -7.87 -4.63
N LYS A 24 12.49 -9.05 -4.30
CA LYS A 24 11.80 -9.91 -5.28
C LYS A 24 10.57 -9.22 -5.86
N GLY A 25 9.73 -8.64 -5.00
CA GLY A 25 8.57 -7.86 -5.42
C GLY A 25 8.97 -6.66 -6.29
N GLN A 26 10.06 -5.98 -5.95
CA GLN A 26 10.59 -4.86 -6.72
C GLN A 26 11.03 -5.27 -8.12
N GLN A 27 11.71 -6.41 -8.24
CA GLN A 27 12.12 -6.96 -9.54
C GLN A 27 10.89 -7.36 -10.36
N ALA A 28 9.92 -8.05 -9.76
CA ALA A 28 8.71 -8.46 -10.46
C ALA A 28 7.86 -7.27 -10.94
N LEU A 29 7.84 -6.17 -10.18
CA LEU A 29 7.19 -4.91 -10.60
C LEU A 29 7.90 -4.25 -11.78
N ASP A 30 9.23 -4.29 -11.79
CA ASP A 30 10.04 -3.77 -12.89
C ASP A 30 9.75 -4.53 -14.20
N GLU A 31 9.73 -5.87 -14.12
CA GLU A 31 9.41 -6.76 -15.24
C GLU A 31 7.96 -6.60 -15.72
N ALA A 32 7.01 -6.36 -14.82
CA ALA A 32 5.59 -6.27 -15.15
C ALA A 32 5.18 -4.96 -15.84
N VAL A 33 6.00 -3.91 -15.78
CA VAL A 33 5.71 -2.61 -16.43
C VAL A 33 6.87 -2.22 -17.35
N PRO A 34 7.06 -2.90 -18.50
CA PRO A 34 8.15 -2.60 -19.42
C PRO A 34 7.99 -1.21 -20.06
N LEU A 35 9.11 -0.62 -20.47
CA LEU A 35 9.10 0.60 -21.29
C LEU A 35 8.57 0.28 -22.69
N GLN A 36 7.46 0.90 -23.06
CA GLN A 36 6.83 0.75 -24.37
C GLN A 36 6.10 2.03 -24.79
N HIS A 37 5.69 2.11 -26.05
CA HIS A 37 4.95 3.27 -26.55
C HIS A 37 3.53 3.34 -25.96
N PRO A 38 3.06 4.53 -25.54
CA PRO A 38 3.77 5.80 -25.47
C PRO A 38 4.79 5.83 -24.32
N VAL A 39 6.06 6.10 -24.65
CA VAL A 39 7.20 5.94 -23.74
C VAL A 39 7.09 6.81 -22.49
N LYS A 40 6.73 8.09 -22.66
CA LYS A 40 6.56 9.03 -21.54
C LYS A 40 5.53 8.58 -20.50
N VAL A 41 4.47 7.88 -20.93
CA VAL A 41 3.46 7.35 -20.01
C VAL A 41 4.05 6.21 -19.19
N HIS A 42 4.79 5.29 -19.83
CA HIS A 42 5.44 4.18 -19.13
C HIS A 42 6.59 4.65 -18.22
N GLU A 43 7.32 5.70 -18.60
CA GLU A 43 8.30 6.35 -17.73
C GLU A 43 7.63 6.91 -16.46
N ALA A 44 6.51 7.63 -16.60
CA ALA A 44 5.77 8.17 -15.47
C ALA A 44 5.19 7.07 -14.55
N MET A 45 4.61 6.02 -15.13
CA MET A 45 4.13 4.85 -14.37
C MET A 45 5.26 4.19 -13.57
N ARG A 46 6.40 3.96 -14.22
CA ARG A 46 7.57 3.32 -13.60
C ARG A 46 8.21 4.22 -12.55
N TYR A 47 8.23 5.54 -12.74
CA TYR A 47 8.79 6.49 -11.78
C TYR A 47 8.17 6.31 -10.40
N SER A 48 6.85 6.43 -10.28
CA SER A 48 6.17 6.31 -8.98
C SER A 48 6.15 4.87 -8.45
N LEU A 49 6.05 3.87 -9.34
CA LEU A 49 5.99 2.47 -8.93
C LEU A 49 7.34 1.97 -8.39
N LEU A 50 8.45 2.41 -8.99
CA LEU A 50 9.80 1.93 -8.69
C LEU A 50 10.62 2.89 -7.80
N ALA A 51 10.05 4.02 -7.36
CA ALA A 51 10.67 5.00 -6.45
C ALA A 51 11.06 4.44 -5.05
N GLY A 52 10.76 3.17 -4.77
CA GLY A 52 10.97 2.53 -3.48
C GLY A 52 9.74 2.65 -2.57
N GLY A 53 9.84 2.12 -1.36
CA GLY A 53 8.76 2.12 -0.38
C GLY A 53 8.86 0.92 0.57
N LYS A 54 8.00 0.88 1.59
CA LYS A 54 7.98 -0.21 2.58
C LYS A 54 7.40 -1.52 2.02
N ARG A 55 6.82 -1.55 0.82
CA ARG A 55 6.32 -2.76 0.13
C ARG A 55 5.50 -3.74 1.01
N ILE A 56 4.76 -3.19 1.98
CA ILE A 56 4.05 -3.98 2.99
C ILE A 56 2.95 -4.84 2.34
N ARG A 57 2.30 -4.33 1.28
CA ARG A 57 1.20 -5.00 0.56
C ARG A 57 1.67 -6.23 -0.24
N PRO A 58 2.72 -6.14 -1.09
CA PRO A 58 3.32 -7.31 -1.72
C PRO A 58 3.77 -8.37 -0.71
N LEU A 59 4.50 -7.95 0.33
CA LEU A 59 5.01 -8.83 1.36
C LEU A 59 3.88 -9.59 2.05
N LEU A 60 2.82 -8.88 2.44
CA LEU A 60 1.67 -9.47 3.11
C LEU A 60 0.94 -10.49 2.21
N CYS A 61 0.86 -10.23 0.90
CA CYS A 61 0.27 -11.16 -0.07
C CYS A 61 1.11 -12.45 -0.18
N ILE A 62 2.43 -12.33 -0.35
CA ILE A 62 3.34 -13.48 -0.46
C ILE A 62 3.35 -14.28 0.84
N ALA A 63 3.53 -13.61 1.97
CA ALA A 63 3.55 -14.27 3.28
C ALA A 63 2.23 -14.98 3.60
N SER A 64 1.09 -14.41 3.22
CA SER A 64 -0.21 -15.08 3.41
C SER A 64 -0.37 -16.30 2.53
N CYS A 65 0.18 -16.29 1.31
CA CYS A 65 0.21 -17.47 0.43
C CYS A 65 1.09 -18.59 1.00
N GLU A 66 2.30 -18.26 1.43
CA GLU A 66 3.23 -19.23 2.02
C GLU A 66 2.70 -19.81 3.33
N LEU A 67 2.02 -19.00 4.16
CA LEU A 67 1.40 -19.45 5.39
C LEU A 67 0.35 -20.55 5.15
N MET A 68 -0.32 -20.53 3.99
CA MET A 68 -1.30 -21.56 3.61
C MET A 68 -0.66 -22.78 2.92
N GLY A 69 0.66 -22.78 2.73
CA GLY A 69 1.39 -23.85 2.04
C GLY A 69 1.54 -23.63 0.54
N GLY A 70 1.13 -22.46 0.03
CA GLY A 70 1.34 -22.06 -1.35
C GLY A 70 2.80 -21.71 -1.66
N LYS A 71 3.13 -21.68 -2.95
CA LYS A 71 4.44 -21.21 -3.42
C LYS A 71 4.41 -19.72 -3.70
N GLU A 72 5.45 -19.00 -3.30
CA GLU A 72 5.61 -17.56 -3.57
C GLU A 72 5.34 -17.19 -5.04
N THR A 73 5.78 -18.03 -5.98
CA THR A 73 5.68 -17.77 -7.43
C THR A 73 4.26 -17.64 -7.93
N LEU A 74 3.29 -18.25 -7.22
CA LEU A 74 1.86 -18.12 -7.53
C LEU A 74 1.30 -16.79 -7.04
N ALA A 75 1.87 -16.21 -5.97
CA ALA A 75 1.41 -14.98 -5.35
C ALA A 75 2.03 -13.73 -5.98
N ILE A 76 3.20 -13.81 -6.60
CA ILE A 76 3.93 -12.66 -7.18
C ILE A 76 3.05 -11.80 -8.10
N PRO A 77 2.31 -12.34 -9.10
CA PRO A 77 1.50 -11.50 -9.98
C PRO A 77 0.43 -10.70 -9.24
N MET A 78 -0.17 -11.31 -8.22
CA MET A 78 -1.17 -10.67 -7.39
C MET A 78 -0.56 -9.62 -6.46
N ALA A 79 0.60 -9.94 -5.87
CA ALA A 79 1.38 -9.02 -5.06
C ALA A 79 1.75 -7.75 -5.85
N CYS A 80 2.18 -7.91 -7.11
CA CYS A 80 2.43 -6.81 -8.03
C CYS A 80 1.16 -6.01 -8.34
N THR A 81 0.05 -6.69 -8.62
CA THR A 81 -1.24 -6.05 -8.96
C THR A 81 -1.72 -5.14 -7.83
N VAL A 82 -1.66 -5.60 -6.58
CA VAL A 82 -2.11 -4.78 -5.44
C VAL A 82 -1.21 -3.56 -5.23
N GLU A 83 0.11 -3.70 -5.43
CA GLU A 83 1.02 -2.56 -5.33
C GLU A 83 0.82 -1.57 -6.49
N MET A 84 0.54 -2.04 -7.70
CA MET A 84 0.20 -1.17 -8.84
C MET A 84 -1.08 -0.37 -8.57
N ILE A 85 -2.11 -0.99 -8.00
CA ILE A 85 -3.35 -0.29 -7.59
C ILE A 85 -3.04 0.75 -6.51
N HIS A 86 -2.20 0.39 -5.53
CA HIS A 86 -1.77 1.33 -4.50
C HIS A 86 -1.02 2.51 -5.10
N THR A 87 -0.03 2.29 -5.97
CA THR A 87 0.72 3.35 -6.65
C THR A 87 -0.18 4.21 -7.53
N ALA A 88 -1.08 3.62 -8.31
CA ALA A 88 -2.04 4.37 -9.13
C ALA A 88 -2.89 5.30 -8.26
N SER A 89 -3.35 4.82 -7.10
CA SER A 89 -4.08 5.67 -6.16
C SER A 89 -3.23 6.76 -5.52
N LEU A 90 -1.90 6.62 -5.42
CA LEU A 90 -1.02 7.72 -4.97
C LEU A 90 -0.85 8.78 -6.07
N ILE A 91 -0.59 8.34 -7.30
CA ILE A 91 -0.47 9.23 -8.46
C ILE A 91 -1.74 10.08 -8.62
N SER A 92 -2.92 9.49 -8.44
CA SER A 92 -4.18 10.22 -8.51
C SER A 92 -4.38 11.23 -7.37
N ASP A 93 -3.90 10.93 -6.16
CA ASP A 93 -4.00 11.84 -5.01
C ASP A 93 -3.14 13.10 -5.19
N ASP A 94 -2.02 12.98 -5.92
CA ASP A 94 -1.08 14.07 -6.17
C ASP A 94 -1.54 15.02 -7.30
N LEU A 95 -2.67 14.73 -7.96
CA LEU A 95 -3.18 15.58 -9.04
C LEU A 95 -3.92 16.82 -8.50
N PRO A 96 -3.64 18.03 -9.03
CA PRO A 96 -4.22 19.28 -8.53
C PRO A 96 -5.71 19.48 -8.88
N CYS A 97 -6.34 18.61 -9.68
CA CYS A 97 -7.56 18.95 -10.41
C CYS A 97 -8.58 17.81 -10.59
N MET A 98 -8.77 16.93 -9.59
CA MET A 98 -9.41 15.60 -9.74
C MET A 98 -10.94 15.56 -10.04
N ASP A 99 -11.39 16.35 -11.02
CA ASP A 99 -12.67 16.34 -11.74
C ASP A 99 -13.82 17.11 -11.06
N ASN A 100 -13.95 18.39 -11.44
CA ASN A 100 -15.02 19.32 -11.05
C ASN A 100 -16.34 19.03 -11.80
N ASP A 101 -16.82 17.78 -11.73
CA ASP A 101 -18.03 17.34 -12.42
C ASP A 101 -19.31 17.77 -11.71
N ASP A 102 -20.35 18.10 -12.48
CA ASP A 102 -21.68 18.42 -11.93
C ASP A 102 -22.47 17.16 -11.51
N LEU A 103 -22.23 16.03 -12.18
CA LEU A 103 -22.95 14.76 -11.99
C LEU A 103 -21.99 13.57 -11.93
N THR A 104 -22.28 12.61 -11.05
CA THR A 104 -21.65 11.28 -11.05
C THR A 104 -22.75 10.21 -11.00
N ARG A 105 -22.73 9.27 -11.96
CA ARG A 105 -23.73 8.18 -12.08
C ARG A 105 -25.19 8.67 -12.10
N GLY A 106 -25.44 9.78 -12.80
CA GLY A 106 -26.77 10.37 -12.93
C GLY A 106 -27.30 11.06 -11.67
N LYS A 107 -26.45 11.29 -10.66
CA LYS A 107 -26.77 12.05 -9.44
C LYS A 107 -25.83 13.26 -9.30
N PRO A 108 -26.24 14.35 -8.65
CA PRO A 108 -25.35 15.46 -8.31
C PRO A 108 -24.12 14.98 -7.53
N THR A 109 -22.96 15.57 -7.83
CA THR A 109 -21.70 15.26 -7.16
C THR A 109 -21.70 15.63 -5.69
N SER A 110 -20.82 14.99 -4.90
CA SER A 110 -20.76 15.18 -3.45
C SER A 110 -20.53 16.64 -3.06
N HIS A 111 -19.68 17.38 -3.80
CA HIS A 111 -19.43 18.79 -3.54
C HIS A 111 -20.64 19.68 -3.88
N ASN A 112 -21.47 19.29 -4.84
CA ASN A 112 -22.72 19.98 -5.16
C ASN A 112 -23.81 19.76 -4.11
N VAL A 113 -23.85 18.58 -3.47
CA VAL A 113 -24.85 18.26 -2.44
C VAL A 113 -24.46 18.76 -1.05
N TYR A 114 -23.20 18.58 -0.67
CA TYR A 114 -22.72 18.80 0.71
C TYR A 114 -21.75 19.97 0.84
N GLY A 115 -21.41 20.64 -0.26
CA GLY A 115 -20.38 21.67 -0.30
C GLY A 115 -18.97 21.09 -0.37
N GLU A 116 -18.08 21.84 -1.01
CA GLU A 116 -16.70 21.44 -1.31
C GLU A 116 -15.93 20.95 -0.07
N LYS A 117 -15.98 21.70 1.04
CA LYS A 117 -15.26 21.36 2.28
C LYS A 117 -15.64 19.98 2.84
N PHE A 118 -16.92 19.66 2.87
CA PHE A 118 -17.40 18.37 3.39
C PHE A 118 -17.17 17.24 2.38
N ALA A 119 -17.27 17.52 1.08
CA ALA A 119 -16.98 16.54 0.03
C ALA A 119 -15.50 16.16 0.00
N VAL A 120 -14.60 17.14 0.15
CA VAL A 120 -13.15 16.91 0.30
C VAL A 120 -12.87 16.08 1.55
N LEU A 121 -13.42 16.47 2.71
CA LEU A 121 -13.21 15.73 3.95
C LEU A 121 -13.78 14.29 3.88
N ALA A 122 -14.97 14.11 3.31
CA ALA A 122 -15.58 12.80 3.13
C ALA A 122 -14.80 11.93 2.14
N GLY A 123 -14.32 12.52 1.04
CA GLY A 123 -13.43 11.88 0.07
C GLY A 123 -12.13 11.42 0.73
N TYR A 124 -11.47 12.33 1.45
CA TYR A 124 -10.25 12.06 2.22
C TYR A 124 -10.46 10.92 3.22
N ILE A 125 -11.45 11.03 4.12
CA ILE A 125 -11.72 9.98 5.12
C ILE A 125 -12.06 8.63 4.46
N ASN A 126 -12.86 8.63 3.39
CA ASN A 126 -13.26 7.40 2.70
C ASN A 126 -12.08 6.77 1.95
N MET A 127 -11.24 7.59 1.32
CA MET A 127 -10.05 7.16 0.61
C MET A 127 -9.00 6.62 1.59
N HIS A 128 -8.63 7.34 2.64
CA HIS A 128 -7.66 6.89 3.64
C HIS A 128 -8.10 5.60 4.32
N LYS A 129 -9.38 5.47 4.70
CA LYS A 129 -9.91 4.24 5.31
C LYS A 129 -9.87 3.04 4.37
N ASN A 130 -10.08 3.22 3.06
CA ASN A 130 -10.18 2.11 2.12
C ASN A 130 -8.86 1.82 1.38
N LYS A 131 -8.04 2.82 1.05
CA LYS A 131 -6.76 2.68 0.37
C LYS A 131 -5.72 1.96 1.23
N THR A 132 -5.70 2.22 2.54
CA THR A 132 -4.72 1.57 3.42
C THR A 132 -5.25 0.24 3.94
N ALA A 133 -6.33 0.26 4.72
CA ALA A 133 -6.80 -0.94 5.41
C ALA A 133 -7.41 -1.98 4.47
N ARG A 134 -8.17 -1.58 3.43
CA ARG A 134 -8.78 -2.56 2.52
C ARG A 134 -7.82 -3.11 1.47
N LEU A 135 -6.83 -2.35 1.02
CA LEU A 135 -5.80 -2.93 0.15
C LEU A 135 -4.89 -3.90 0.92
N LEU A 136 -4.58 -3.63 2.19
CA LEU A 136 -3.86 -4.62 3.03
C LEU A 136 -4.70 -5.87 3.28
N GLU A 137 -6.00 -5.70 3.58
CA GLU A 137 -6.94 -6.83 3.69
C GLU A 137 -6.99 -7.64 2.39
N ALA A 138 -7.14 -6.98 1.24
CA ALA A 138 -7.17 -7.63 -0.06
C ALA A 138 -5.87 -8.38 -0.36
N SER A 139 -4.70 -7.77 -0.10
CA SER A 139 -3.41 -8.45 -0.22
C SER A 139 -3.37 -9.76 0.56
N ALA A 140 -3.72 -9.73 1.85
CA ALA A 140 -3.66 -10.92 2.69
C ALA A 140 -4.65 -12.01 2.25
N VAL A 141 -5.88 -11.61 1.92
CA VAL A 141 -6.94 -12.52 1.45
C VAL A 141 -6.57 -13.16 0.13
N CYS A 142 -6.08 -12.39 -0.84
CA CYS A 142 -5.65 -12.93 -2.12
C CYS A 142 -4.50 -13.91 -1.95
N GLY A 143 -3.52 -13.58 -1.10
CA GLY A 143 -2.45 -14.50 -0.73
C GLY A 143 -2.98 -15.81 -0.15
N ALA A 144 -3.86 -15.74 0.85
CA ALA A 144 -4.44 -16.92 1.49
C ALA A 144 -5.21 -17.81 0.50
N ILE A 145 -5.99 -17.21 -0.40
CA ILE A 145 -6.74 -17.95 -1.44
C ILE A 145 -5.77 -18.62 -2.42
N ILE A 146 -4.78 -17.90 -2.94
CA ILE A 146 -3.77 -18.43 -3.88
C ILE A 146 -2.98 -19.57 -3.23
N GLY A 147 -2.70 -19.46 -1.94
CA GLY A 147 -2.01 -20.50 -1.18
C GLY A 147 -2.85 -21.74 -0.87
N GLY A 148 -4.14 -21.76 -1.23
CA GLY A 148 -5.03 -22.90 -0.99
C GLY A 148 -5.60 -22.94 0.43
N GLY A 149 -5.65 -21.81 1.13
CA GLY A 149 -6.25 -21.71 2.46
C GLY A 149 -7.75 -22.03 2.44
N SER A 150 -8.26 -22.55 3.55
CA SER A 150 -9.70 -22.78 3.72
C SER A 150 -10.47 -21.47 3.88
N ASP A 151 -11.80 -21.51 3.76
CA ASP A 151 -12.64 -20.33 4.03
C ASP A 151 -12.40 -19.75 5.44
N GLU A 152 -12.11 -20.61 6.42
CA GLU A 152 -11.77 -20.20 7.78
C GLU A 152 -10.41 -19.49 7.84
N ASP A 153 -9.40 -19.99 7.12
CA ASP A 153 -8.07 -19.36 7.06
C ASP A 153 -8.13 -18.02 6.34
N VAL A 154 -8.92 -17.93 5.27
CA VAL A 154 -9.15 -16.68 4.54
C VAL A 154 -9.81 -15.64 5.45
N GLU A 155 -10.79 -16.02 6.26
CA GLU A 155 -11.44 -15.08 7.19
C GLU A 155 -10.51 -14.68 8.36
N ARG A 156 -9.65 -15.59 8.82
CA ARG A 156 -8.60 -15.25 9.79
C ARG A 156 -7.60 -14.24 9.21
N ALA A 157 -7.12 -14.47 7.99
CA ALA A 157 -6.22 -13.55 7.28
C ALA A 157 -6.89 -12.18 7.08
N ARG A 158 -8.18 -12.16 6.71
CA ARG A 158 -8.99 -10.94 6.59
C ARG A 158 -9.04 -10.15 7.89
N SER A 159 -9.43 -10.81 8.98
CA SER A 159 -9.58 -10.18 10.29
C SER A 159 -8.26 -9.62 10.80
N TYR A 160 -7.18 -10.37 10.63
CA TYR A 160 -5.82 -9.94 10.97
C TYR A 160 -5.39 -8.70 10.18
N ALA A 161 -5.46 -8.76 8.84
CA ALA A 161 -5.01 -7.68 7.97
C ALA A 161 -5.84 -6.41 8.15
N ARG A 162 -7.15 -6.53 8.40
CA ARG A 162 -8.02 -5.39 8.71
C ARG A 162 -7.56 -4.66 9.98
N ARG A 163 -7.24 -5.40 11.04
CA ARG A 163 -6.78 -4.81 12.32
C ARG A 163 -5.44 -4.12 12.17
N ILE A 164 -4.49 -4.74 11.46
CA ILE A 164 -3.19 -4.14 11.19
C ILE A 164 -3.32 -2.91 10.31
N GLY A 165 -4.15 -2.96 9.26
CA GLY A 165 -4.36 -1.81 8.39
C GLY A 165 -4.94 -0.60 9.11
N LEU A 166 -5.87 -0.82 10.05
CA LEU A 166 -6.39 0.24 10.91
C LEU A 166 -5.32 0.77 11.88
N LEU A 167 -4.55 -0.12 12.50
CA LEU A 167 -3.44 0.27 13.38
C LEU A 167 -2.39 1.09 12.63
N PHE A 168 -2.04 0.68 11.41
CA PHE A 168 -1.08 1.38 10.57
C PHE A 168 -1.52 2.83 10.36
N GLN A 169 -2.80 3.06 10.04
CA GLN A 169 -3.32 4.42 9.86
C GLN A 169 -3.23 5.24 11.15
N VAL A 170 -3.59 4.65 12.30
CA VAL A 170 -3.48 5.35 13.58
C VAL A 170 -2.03 5.74 13.90
N VAL A 171 -1.08 4.85 13.61
CA VAL A 171 0.35 5.14 13.81
C VAL A 171 0.82 6.24 12.86
N ASP A 172 0.44 6.17 11.58
CA ASP A 172 0.79 7.17 10.56
C ASP A 172 0.27 8.56 10.94
N ASP A 173 -1.01 8.65 11.32
CA ASP A 173 -1.65 9.90 11.77
C ASP A 173 -0.95 10.48 13.02
N ILE A 174 -0.53 9.62 13.97
CA ILE A 174 0.22 10.04 15.16
C ILE A 174 1.62 10.55 14.79
N LEU A 175 2.31 9.87 13.87
CA LEU A 175 3.66 10.27 13.44
C LEU A 175 3.63 11.61 12.71
N ASP A 176 2.63 11.83 11.86
CA ASP A 176 2.46 13.09 11.12
C ASP A 176 2.24 14.29 12.04
N VAL A 177 1.56 14.11 13.17
CA VAL A 177 1.36 15.22 14.14
C VAL A 177 2.48 15.36 15.16
N SER A 178 3.28 14.31 15.38
CA SER A 178 4.32 14.29 16.43
C SER A 178 5.74 14.51 15.93
N MET A 179 6.01 14.31 14.65
CA MET A 179 7.33 14.56 14.05
C MET A 179 7.42 15.99 13.50
N SER A 180 8.50 16.71 13.83
CA SER A 180 8.77 18.03 13.25
C SER A 180 9.18 17.93 11.78
N SER A 181 8.88 18.97 10.99
CA SER A 181 9.14 19.03 9.55
C SER A 181 10.60 18.69 9.18
N GLU A 182 11.57 19.04 10.04
CA GLU A 182 13.00 18.72 9.85
C GLU A 182 13.32 17.21 9.84
N VAL A 183 12.56 16.38 10.55
CA VAL A 183 12.78 14.92 10.58
C VAL A 183 12.10 14.24 9.40
N LEU A 184 10.96 14.78 8.94
CA LEU A 184 10.26 14.30 7.74
C LEU A 184 11.09 14.56 6.47
N GLU A 185 11.71 15.73 6.35
CA GLU A 185 12.61 16.06 5.23
C GLU A 185 13.82 15.12 5.12
N LYS A 186 14.39 14.73 6.28
CA LYS A 186 15.49 13.75 6.33
C LYS A 186 15.05 12.31 6.04
N THR A 187 13.81 11.95 6.36
CA THR A 187 13.30 10.58 6.21
C THR A 187 12.80 10.31 4.78
N TYR A 188 12.19 11.30 4.13
CA TYR A 188 11.61 11.16 2.78
C TYR A 188 12.39 11.88 1.68
N GLY A 189 13.50 12.56 2.01
CA GLY A 189 14.40 13.12 1.01
C GLY A 189 13.77 14.20 0.12
N GLN A 190 12.73 14.88 0.59
CA GLN A 190 12.23 16.08 -0.09
C GLN A 190 13.23 17.21 0.15
N LYS A 191 14.16 17.40 -0.80
CA LYS A 191 14.83 18.68 -0.93
C LYS A 191 13.75 19.70 -1.29
N GLY A 192 13.61 20.72 -0.45
CA GLY A 192 12.69 21.82 -0.66
C GLY A 192 12.75 22.34 -2.10
N LEU A 193 11.58 22.43 -2.74
CA LEU A 193 11.39 23.30 -3.88
C LEU A 193 11.22 24.72 -3.35
N GLY A 194 12.32 25.46 -3.32
CA GLY A 194 12.39 26.91 -3.13
C GLY A 194 13.82 27.34 -3.49
N GLU A 195 14.07 28.34 -4.32
CA GLU A 195 13.27 29.38 -4.99
C GLU A 195 13.80 29.57 -6.42
#